data_AF-H1Q2C2-F1
#
_entry.id   AF-H1Q2C2-F1
#
_cell.length_a   1.000
_cell.length_b   1.000
_cell.length_c   1.000
_cell.angle_alpha   90.00
_cell.angle_beta   90.00
_cell.angle_gamma   90.00
#
_symmetry.space_group_name_H-M   'P 1'
#
loop_
_entity.id
_entity.type
_entity.pdbx_description
1 polymer ?
#
loop_
_entity_poly.entity_id
_entity_poly.type
_entity_poly.pdbx_seq_one_letter_code
_entity_poly.pdbx_strand_id
1 'polypeptide(L)' 'MPADYGITGFQAENLPILSAIFKLIPRQSKYSKEYKPDPDVLKQLKIIRELFHKCERIVIATKCRTGR' A
#
# COMPACT_ATOMS: atom_id res chain seq x y z
N MET A 1 1.81 5.85 -5.71
CA MET A 1 1.97 7.19 -6.33
C MET A 1 1.83 7.07 -7.85
N PRO A 2 1.46 8.14 -8.58
CA PRO A 2 1.47 8.13 -10.05
C PRO A 2 2.79 7.65 -10.66
N ALA A 3 3.91 7.93 -9.98
CA ALA A 3 5.23 7.45 -10.36
C ALA A 3 5.33 5.92 -10.45
N ASP A 4 4.57 5.17 -9.65
CA ASP A 4 4.52 3.70 -9.71
C ASP A 4 3.80 3.18 -10.97
N TYR A 5 3.13 4.08 -11.70
CA TYR A 5 2.51 3.85 -13.00
C TYR A 5 3.27 4.53 -14.14
N GLY A 6 4.50 5.02 -13.89
CA GLY A 6 5.33 5.68 -14.91
C GLY A 6 5.04 7.18 -15.08
N ILE A 7 4.15 7.76 -14.28
CA ILE A 7 3.78 9.18 -14.36
C ILE A 7 4.60 9.97 -13.36
N THR A 8 5.60 10.73 -13.83
CA THR A 8 6.44 11.57 -12.98
C THR A 8 6.10 13.05 -13.16
N GLY A 9 6.05 13.78 -12.05
CA GLY A 9 5.63 15.18 -12.07
C GLY A 9 4.14 15.37 -12.38
N PHE A 10 3.74 16.62 -12.52
CA PHE A 10 2.39 16.99 -12.95
C PHE A 10 2.40 17.26 -14.45
N GLN A 11 1.51 16.59 -15.17
CA GLN A 11 1.27 16.78 -16.61
C GLN A 11 -0.24 16.73 -16.81
N ALA A 12 -0.83 17.79 -17.36
CA ALA A 12 -2.28 17.90 -17.52
C ALA A 12 -2.82 16.82 -18.45
N GLU A 13 -2.00 16.38 -19.41
CA GLU A 13 -2.31 15.37 -20.42
C GLU A 13 -2.48 13.98 -19.81
N ASN A 14 -1.89 13.73 -18.63
CA ASN A 14 -2.01 12.47 -17.91
C ASN A 14 -3.28 12.39 -17.03
N LEU A 15 -4.12 13.43 -17.05
CA LEU A 15 -5.38 13.46 -16.31
C LEU A 15 -6.56 13.06 -17.21
N PRO A 16 -7.49 12.22 -16.71
CA PRO A 16 -7.51 11.60 -15.39
C PRO A 16 -6.52 10.42 -15.28
N ILE A 17 -5.84 10.30 -14.14
CA ILE A 17 -4.96 9.15 -13.87
C ILE A 17 -5.85 7.95 -13.53
N LEU A 18 -6.11 7.10 -14.52
CA LEU A 18 -6.88 5.86 -14.37
C LEU A 18 -5.98 4.67 -14.70
N SER A 19 -5.48 4.00 -13.66
CA SER A 19 -4.70 2.78 -13.83
C SER A 19 -5.60 1.60 -14.21
N ALA A 20 -5.23 0.84 -15.24
CA ALA A 20 -5.95 -0.39 -15.60
C ALA A 20 -5.92 -1.45 -14.49
N ILE A 21 -4.83 -1.49 -13.70
CA ILE A 21 -4.65 -2.38 -12.56
C ILE A 21 -4.10 -1.58 -11.39
N PHE A 22 -4.79 -1.64 -10.25
CA PHE A 22 -4.32 -0.99 -9.03
C PHE A 22 -3.15 -1.77 -8.41
N LYS A 23 -2.06 -1.06 -8.13
CA LYS A 23 -0.90 -1.58 -7.39
C LYS A 23 -1.03 -1.23 -5.92
N LEU A 24 -0.97 -2.24 -5.05
CA LEU A 24 -0.82 -2.07 -3.61
C LEU A 24 0.66 -2.13 -3.25
N ILE A 25 1.15 -1.08 -2.60
CA ILE A 25 2.52 -1.00 -2.09
C ILE A 25 2.48 -0.84 -0.57
N PRO A 26 3.48 -1.33 0.18
CA PRO A 26 3.58 -1.09 1.61
C PRO A 26 3.53 0.41 1.91
N ARG A 27 3.01 0.76 3.10
CA ARG A 27 2.96 2.16 3.54
C ARG A 27 4.35 2.78 3.41
N GLN A 28 4.40 3.96 2.81
CA GLN A 28 5.63 4.73 2.66
C GLN A 28 5.66 5.88 3.68
N SER A 29 6.83 6.15 4.24
CA SER A 29 7.12 7.34 5.02
C SER A 29 7.90 8.34 4.15
N LYS A 30 7.62 9.64 4.33
CA LYS A 30 8.32 10.70 3.61
C LYS A 30 9.67 10.95 4.29
N TYR A 31 10.76 10.62 3.62
CA TYR A 31 12.10 10.89 4.08
C TYR A 31 12.75 11.92 3.16
N SER A 32 12.75 13.18 3.60
CA SER A 32 13.18 14.33 2.78
C SER A 32 12.43 14.41 1.44
N LYS A 33 13.08 14.06 0.32
CA LYS A 33 12.53 14.08 -1.05
C LYS A 33 12.12 12.71 -1.58
N GLU A 34 12.38 11.63 -0.83
CA GLU A 34 12.10 10.27 -1.25
C GLU A 34 11.02 9.63 -0.37
N TYR A 35 10.15 8.85 -1.00
CA TYR A 35 9.22 7.99 -0.30
C TYR A 35 9.84 6.62 -0.15
N LYS A 36 10.10 6.21 1.10
CA LYS A 36 10.66 4.88 1.40
C LYS A 36 9.62 4.05 2.15
N PRO A 37 9.57 2.73 1.93
CA PRO A 37 8.73 1.85 2.73
C PRO A 37 9.01 2.04 4.22
N ASP A 38 7.96 2.16 5.01
CA ASP A 38 8.06 2.29 6.46
C ASP A 38 8.60 0.96 7.05
N PRO A 39 9.77 0.97 7.70
CA PRO A 39 10.42 -0.24 8.18
C PRO A 39 9.59 -0.97 9.24
N ASP A 40 8.84 -0.25 10.07
CA ASP A 40 8.07 -0.86 11.15
C ASP A 40 6.78 -1.49 10.64
N VAL A 41 6.14 -0.87 9.64
CA VAL A 41 5.03 -1.49 8.91
C VAL A 41 5.50 -2.70 8.11
N LEU A 42 6.66 -2.64 7.47
CA LEU A 42 7.22 -3.79 6.75
C LEU A 42 7.46 -4.99 7.68
N LYS A 43 7.98 -4.77 8.89
CA LYS A 43 8.13 -5.83 9.90
C LYS A 43 6.78 -6.47 10.22
N GLN A 44 5.76 -5.65 10.49
CA GLN A 44 4.40 -6.14 10.78
C GLN A 44 3.83 -6.96 9.61
N LEU A 45 3.96 -6.48 8.38
CA LEU A 45 3.49 -7.21 7.19
C LEU A 45 4.21 -8.55 7.01
N LYS A 46 5.51 -8.64 7.31
CA LYS A 46 6.25 -9.89 7.29
C LYS A 46 5.73 -10.88 8.33
N ILE A 47 5.50 -10.43 9.56
CA ILE A 47 4.92 -11.26 10.64
C ILE A 47 3.55 -11.79 10.22
N ILE A 48 2.67 -10.92 9.72
CA ILE A 48 1.35 -11.32 9.23
C ILE A 48 1.50 -12.35 8.10
N ARG A 49 2.37 -12.10 7.12
CA ARG A 49 2.63 -13.05 6.02
C ARG A 49 3.05 -14.41 6.56
N GLU A 50 3.97 -14.47 7.51
CA GLU A 50 4.39 -15.75 8.10
C GLU A 50 3.26 -16.48 8.81
N LEU A 51 2.42 -15.77 9.57
CA LEU A 51 1.25 -16.35 10.23
C LEU A 51 0.24 -16.93 9.23
N PHE A 52 0.03 -16.27 8.09
CA PHE A 52 -0.82 -16.80 7.01
C PHE A 52 -0.34 -18.16 6.47
N HIS A 53 0.97 -18.45 6.51
CA HIS A 53 1.49 -19.74 6.05
C HIS A 53 1.43 -20.83 7.15
N LYS A 54 1.33 -20.43 8.42
CA LYS A 54 1.35 -21.35 9.57
C LYS A 54 -0.04 -21.69 10.10
N CYS A 55 -1.04 -20.84 9.86
CA CYS A 55 -2.38 -20.98 10.41
C CYS A 55 -3.35 -21.57 9.38
N GLU A 56 -4.21 -22.49 9.83
CA GLU A 56 -5.28 -23.07 9.00
C GLU A 56 -6.54 -22.18 8.92
N ARG A 57 -6.70 -21.28 9.89
CA ARG A 57 -7.86 -20.39 10.00
C ARG A 57 -7.42 -18.98 10.34
N ILE A 58 -8.14 -17.99 9.81
CA ILE A 58 -7.85 -16.57 9.99
C ILE A 58 -9.13 -15.89 10.48
N VAL A 59 -9.03 -15.10 11.56
CA VAL A 59 -10.12 -14.28 12.09
C VAL A 59 -9.77 -12.82 11.90
N ILE A 60 -10.61 -12.07 11.19
CA ILE A 60 -10.40 -10.64 10.94
C ILE A 60 -11.16 -9.85 12.01
N ALA A 61 -10.42 -9.40 13.03
CA ALA A 61 -10.97 -8.62 14.15
C ALA A 61 -10.83 -7.10 13.94
N THR A 62 -11.08 -6.61 12.72
CA THR A 62 -11.09 -5.17 12.45
C THR A 62 -12.33 -4.54 13.08
N LYS A 63 -12.18 -3.33 13.64
CA LYS A 63 -13.31 -2.55 14.16
C LYS A 63 -14.43 -2.47 13.11
N CYS A 64 -15.64 -2.87 13.49
CA CYS A 64 -16.82 -2.73 12.64
C CYS A 64 -17.13 -1.24 12.44
N ARG A 65 -16.82 -0.73 11.25
CA ARG A 65 -17.32 0.55 10.76
C ARG A 65 -18.02 0.25 9.44
N THR A 66 -19.33 0.37 9.44
CA THR A 66 -20.14 0.40 8.23
C THR A 66 -19.87 1.72 7.50
N GLY A 67 -19.59 1.65 6.20
CA GLY A 67 -19.38 2.83 5.37
C GLY A 67 -20.64 3.68 5.29
N ARG A 68 -20.48 4.99 5.49
CA ARG A 68 -21.25 5.99 4.77
C ARG A 68 -20.35 6.54 3.67
#